data_AF-A0A2S3U9Y7-F1
#
_entry.id   AF-A0A2S3U9Y7-F1
#
_cell.length_a   1.000
_cell.length_b   1.000
_cell.length_c   1.000
_cell.angle_alpha   90.00
_cell.angle_beta   90.00
_cell.angle_gamma   90.00
#
_symmetry.space_group_name_H-M   'P 1'
#
loop_
_entity.id
_entity.type
_entity.pdbx_description
1 polymer ?
#
loop_
_entity_poly.entity_id
_entity_poly.type
_entity_poly.pdbx_seq_one_letter_code
_entity_poly.pdbx_strand_id
1 'polypeptide(L)'
;MFHKIGAGGYIEPPFHTDYGTNTTIGQHFYANYDAIFVDVNRITIGDNVFMGPRVGLYTAGHPIDAAIRAEELEYAGRLQSVMTFGLAVTWSSIRASRLEVTS
;
A
#
# COMPACT_ATOMS: atom_id res chain seq x y z
N MET A 1 8.67 7.02 -9.22
CA MET A 1 7.93 6.84 -7.96
C MET A 1 7.46 5.39 -7.87
N PHE A 2 6.55 4.89 -8.72
CA PHE A 2 6.16 3.48 -8.69
C PHE A 2 7.07 2.52 -9.46
N HIS A 3 7.07 1.23 -9.10
CA HIS A 3 7.70 0.18 -9.92
C HIS A 3 7.05 0.09 -11.30
N LYS A 4 5.72 0.10 -11.32
CA LYS A 4 4.90 0.02 -12.53
C LYS A 4 3.51 0.59 -12.24
N ILE A 5 2.97 1.33 -13.21
CA ILE A 5 1.55 1.68 -13.28
C ILE A 5 1.02 1.33 -14.68
N GLY A 6 -0.14 0.70 -14.76
CA GLY A 6 -0.83 0.46 -16.02
C GLY A 6 -1.34 1.75 -16.66
N ALA A 7 -1.68 1.67 -17.94
CA ALA A 7 -2.41 2.68 -18.67
C ALA A 7 -3.77 3.00 -18.01
N GLY A 8 -4.20 4.25 -18.17
CA GLY A 8 -5.44 4.75 -17.58
C GLY A 8 -5.41 4.86 -16.05
N GLY A 9 -4.22 4.79 -15.43
CA GLY A 9 -4.03 5.03 -14.00
C GLY A 9 -4.05 6.51 -13.67
N TYR A 10 -4.74 6.89 -12.61
CA TYR A 10 -4.75 8.26 -12.08
C TYR A 10 -4.72 8.27 -10.55
N ILE A 11 -3.96 9.21 -9.98
CA ILE A 11 -3.82 9.39 -8.55
C ILE A 11 -3.99 10.87 -8.27
N GLU A 12 -5.04 11.21 -7.51
CA GLU A 12 -5.29 12.57 -7.06
C GLU A 12 -4.22 13.00 -6.03
N PRO A 13 -3.56 14.15 -6.23
CA PRO A 13 -2.68 14.71 -5.20
C PRO A 13 -3.51 15.33 -4.04
N PRO A 14 -2.98 15.35 -2.81
CA PRO A 14 -1.67 14.85 -2.43
C PRO A 14 -1.67 13.31 -2.32
N PHE A 15 -0.55 12.71 -2.74
CA PHE A 15 -0.28 11.29 -2.61
C PHE A 15 1.06 11.11 -1.88
N HIS A 16 1.08 10.21 -0.91
CA HIS A 16 2.26 9.92 -0.12
C HIS A 16 2.68 8.46 -0.28
N THR A 17 3.98 8.24 -0.43
CA THR A 17 4.58 6.90 -0.38
C THR A 17 5.97 6.99 0.20
N ASP A 18 6.45 5.91 0.82
CA ASP A 18 7.81 5.87 1.35
C ASP A 18 8.83 5.71 0.23
N TYR A 19 8.72 4.62 -0.54
CA TYR A 19 9.65 4.30 -1.62
C TYR A 19 8.97 4.41 -2.98
N GLY A 20 7.73 3.94 -3.07
CA GLY A 20 6.96 3.76 -4.30
C GLY A 20 7.48 2.60 -5.18
N THR A 21 8.79 2.33 -5.17
CA THR A 21 9.43 1.30 -6.00
C THR A 21 9.02 -0.13 -5.65
N ASN A 22 8.33 -0.34 -4.52
CA ASN A 22 7.81 -1.64 -4.13
C ASN A 22 6.33 -1.82 -4.55
N THR A 23 5.74 -0.78 -5.13
CA THR A 23 4.33 -0.77 -5.53
C THR A 23 4.17 -1.00 -7.03
N THR A 24 3.38 -2.01 -7.38
CA THR A 24 2.99 -2.38 -8.75
C THR A 24 1.49 -2.23 -8.91
N ILE A 25 1.06 -1.45 -9.91
CA ILE A 25 -0.33 -1.09 -10.16
C ILE A 25 -0.75 -1.57 -11.55
N GLY A 26 -1.94 -2.17 -11.65
CA GLY A 26 -2.57 -2.60 -12.89
C GLY A 26 -3.14 -1.46 -13.74
N GLN A 27 -3.99 -1.82 -14.71
CA GLN A 27 -4.68 -0.93 -15.64
C GLN A 27 -5.90 -0.28 -14.98
N HIS A 28 -6.29 0.91 -15.44
CA HIS A 28 -7.52 1.59 -14.99
C HIS A 28 -7.62 1.74 -13.46
N PHE A 29 -6.51 2.13 -12.84
CA PHE A 29 -6.43 2.42 -11.41
C PHE A 29 -6.86 3.86 -11.12
N TYR A 30 -7.65 4.06 -10.07
CA TYR A 30 -7.95 5.40 -9.56
C TYR A 30 -7.73 5.44 -8.05
N ALA A 31 -6.92 6.38 -7.59
CA ALA A 31 -6.83 6.76 -6.19
C ALA A 31 -7.30 8.20 -6.00
N ASN A 32 -8.29 8.37 -5.11
CA ASN A 32 -8.81 9.66 -4.72
C ASN A 32 -7.89 10.34 -3.69
N TYR A 33 -8.21 11.57 -3.29
CA TYR A 33 -7.39 12.45 -2.48
C TYR A 33 -6.82 11.80 -1.21
N ASP A 34 -5.62 12.23 -0.82
CA ASP A 34 -4.94 11.85 0.44
C ASP A 34 -4.62 10.34 0.56
N ALA A 35 -4.32 9.64 -0.53
CA ALA A 35 -3.91 8.24 -0.45
C ALA A 35 -2.45 8.09 0.05
N ILE A 36 -2.19 7.09 0.90
CA ILE A 36 -0.91 6.88 1.59
C ILE A 36 -0.44 5.42 1.44
N PHE A 37 0.69 5.18 0.79
CA PHE A 37 1.28 3.84 0.60
C PHE A 37 2.63 3.71 1.31
N VAL A 38 2.65 3.06 2.47
CA VAL A 38 3.86 2.72 3.23
C VAL A 38 4.37 1.36 2.72
N ASP A 39 5.19 1.42 1.67
CA ASP A 39 5.60 0.29 0.84
C ASP A 39 7.00 -0.24 1.19
N VAL A 40 7.27 -0.46 2.48
CA VAL A 40 8.47 -1.19 2.94
C VAL A 40 8.52 -2.62 2.36
N ASN A 41 7.36 -3.25 2.12
CA ASN A 41 7.20 -4.49 1.37
C ASN A 41 6.37 -4.31 0.09
N ARG A 42 6.32 -5.33 -0.76
CA ARG A 42 5.66 -5.30 -2.05
C ARG A 42 4.14 -5.09 -1.94
N ILE A 43 3.66 -4.05 -2.61
CA ILE A 43 2.23 -3.79 -2.82
C ILE A 43 1.89 -4.13 -4.28
N THR A 44 0.91 -5.00 -4.49
CA THR A 44 0.41 -5.30 -5.85
C THR A 44 -1.09 -5.03 -5.92
N ILE A 45 -1.44 -4.04 -6.73
CA ILE A 45 -2.79 -3.62 -7.07
C ILE A 45 -3.05 -4.10 -8.51
N GLY A 46 -4.16 -4.80 -8.75
CA GLY A 46 -4.48 -5.24 -10.11
C GLY A 46 -5.33 -4.23 -10.88
N ASP A 47 -6.10 -4.72 -11.85
CA ASP A 47 -6.80 -3.87 -12.81
C ASP A 47 -8.18 -3.41 -12.32
N ASN A 48 -8.63 -2.24 -12.78
CA ASN A 48 -9.96 -1.65 -12.50
C ASN A 48 -10.24 -1.41 -11.00
N VAL A 49 -9.21 -1.01 -10.25
CA VAL A 49 -9.32 -0.71 -8.82
C VAL A 49 -9.60 0.78 -8.62
N PHE A 50 -10.65 1.06 -7.84
CA PHE A 50 -10.99 2.43 -7.40
C PHE A 50 -10.83 2.51 -5.88
N MET A 51 -10.03 3.48 -5.43
CA MET A 51 -9.84 3.83 -4.03
C MET A 51 -10.55 5.14 -3.75
N GLY A 52 -11.36 5.13 -2.68
CA GLY A 52 -11.93 6.35 -2.11
C GLY A 52 -10.84 7.27 -1.51
N PRO A 53 -11.23 8.43 -0.98
CA PRO A 53 -10.29 9.33 -0.35
C PRO A 53 -9.72 8.73 0.93
N ARG A 54 -8.50 9.12 1.29
CA ARG A 54 -7.82 8.70 2.53
C ARG A 54 -7.69 7.19 2.69
N VAL A 55 -7.43 6.49 1.59
CA VAL A 55 -7.08 5.07 1.61
C VAL A 55 -5.60 4.90 1.90
N GLY A 56 -5.30 4.17 2.96
CA GLY A 56 -3.95 3.84 3.39
C GLY A 56 -3.63 2.36 3.18
N LEU A 57 -2.47 2.07 2.56
CA LEU A 57 -1.92 0.72 2.42
C LEU A 57 -0.59 0.65 3.19
N TYR A 58 -0.54 -0.17 4.24
CA TYR A 58 0.62 -0.23 5.13
C TYR A 58 1.23 -1.63 5.14
N THR A 59 2.49 -1.74 4.76
CA THR A 59 3.25 -3.01 4.80
C THR A 59 4.26 -3.05 5.95
N ALA A 60 4.69 -1.89 6.43
CA ALA A 60 5.49 -1.75 7.64
C ALA A 60 4.66 -2.05 8.89
N GLY A 61 5.33 -2.55 9.93
CA GLY A 61 4.79 -2.66 11.26
C GLY A 61 5.91 -2.60 12.30
N HIS A 62 5.53 -2.30 13.53
CA HIS A 62 6.43 -2.36 14.68
C HIS A 62 5.99 -3.45 15.64
N PRO A 63 6.94 -4.02 16.42
CA PRO A 63 6.62 -4.93 17.50
C PRO A 63 5.54 -4.36 18.43
N ILE A 64 4.62 -5.22 18.86
CA ILE A 64 3.54 -4.83 19.80
C ILE A 64 4.12 -4.54 21.19
N ASP A 65 5.15 -5.28 21.57
CA ASP A 65 5.86 -5.07 22.82
C ASP A 65 6.50 -3.67 22.85
N ALA A 66 6.21 -2.91 23.91
CA ALA A 66 6.64 -1.52 24.00
C ALA A 66 8.16 -1.38 24.20
N ALA A 67 8.81 -2.32 24.90
CA ALA A 67 10.25 -2.27 25.10
C ALA A 67 10.98 -2.53 23.79
N ILE A 68 10.54 -3.53 23.03
CA ILE A 68 11.11 -3.84 21.71
C ILE A 68 10.79 -2.73 20.70
N ARG A 69 9.59 -2.15 20.73
CA ARG A 69 9.23 -1.01 19.87
C ARG A 69 10.07 0.24 20.15
N ALA A 70 10.51 0.44 21.40
CA ALA A 70 11.39 1.55 21.77
C ALA A 70 12.81 1.41 21.20
N GLU A 71 13.17 0.23 20.69
CA GLU A 71 14.40 0.02 19.92
C GLU A 71 14.25 0.45 18.45
N GLU A 72 13.09 1.00 18.07
CA GLU A 72 12.78 1.52 16.73
C GLU A 72 12.88 0.46 15.62
N LEU A 73 12.73 -0.81 16.00
CA LEU A 73 12.74 -1.92 15.04
C LEU A 73 11.48 -1.93 14.18
N GLU A 74 11.67 -2.09 12.89
CA GLU A 74 10.62 -2.23 11.88
C GLU A 74 10.67 -3.61 11.22
N TYR A 75 9.50 -4.14 10.87
CA TYR A 75 9.40 -5.34 10.04
C TYR A 75 8.48 -5.14 8.84
N ALA A 76 8.83 -5.78 7.73
CA ALA A 76 8.10 -5.76 6.49
C ALA A 76 7.19 -7.01 6.40
N GLY A 77 5.88 -6.82 6.51
CA GLY A 77 4.89 -7.91 6.49
C GLY A 77 4.08 -7.98 5.19
N ARG A 78 3.19 -8.98 5.07
CA ARG A 78 2.07 -8.87 4.12
C ARG A 78 1.25 -7.64 4.52
N LEU A 79 0.64 -6.95 3.55
CA LEU A 79 -0.19 -5.76 3.77
C LEU A 79 -0.96 -5.86 5.09
N GLN A 80 -0.46 -5.13 6.10
CA GLN A 80 -0.77 -5.36 7.50
C GLN A 80 -2.10 -4.70 7.86
N SER A 81 -2.39 -3.57 7.22
CA SER A 81 -3.66 -2.89 7.35
C SER A 81 -4.04 -2.18 6.04
N VAL A 82 -5.34 -2.26 5.72
CA VAL A 82 -6.00 -1.33 4.80
C VAL A 82 -6.85 -0.43 5.66
N MET A 83 -6.53 0.87 5.70
CA MET A 83 -7.34 1.86 6.39
C MET A 83 -8.16 2.62 5.37
N THR A 84 -9.47 2.64 5.53
CA THR A 84 -10.38 3.42 4.68
C THR A 84 -11.22 4.34 5.56
N PHE A 85 -11.35 5.61 5.16
CA PHE A 85 -12.29 6.54 5.77
C PHE A 85 -13.29 7.00 4.70
N GLY A 86 -14.51 6.46 4.72
CA GLY A 86 -15.68 7.15 4.17
C GLY A 86 -16.15 6.85 2.74
N LEU A 87 -15.50 6.00 1.93
CA LEU A 87 -16.11 5.45 0.69
C LEU A 87 -15.43 4.12 0.32
N ALA A 88 -16.21 3.19 -0.24
CA ALA A 88 -15.80 1.82 -0.49
C ALA A 88 -14.63 1.72 -1.48
N VAL A 89 -13.67 0.85 -1.19
CA VAL A 89 -12.70 0.33 -2.16
C VAL A 89 -13.42 -0.74 -2.99
N THR A 90 -13.37 -0.68 -4.31
CA THR A 90 -13.86 -1.80 -5.14
C THR A 90 -12.78 -2.89 -5.21
N TRP A 91 -13.03 -3.97 -4.46
CA TRP A 91 -12.04 -5.00 -4.07
C TRP A 91 -11.73 -6.08 -5.11
N SER A 92 -12.08 -5.93 -6.38
CA SER A 92 -12.00 -7.07 -7.31
C SER A 92 -10.58 -7.63 -7.54
N SER A 93 -9.48 -6.95 -7.15
CA SER A 93 -8.15 -7.51 -7.42
C SER A 93 -6.93 -7.11 -6.56
N ILE A 94 -7.03 -6.47 -5.39
CA ILE A 94 -5.82 -6.13 -4.60
C ILE A 94 -5.24 -7.41 -3.96
N ARG A 95 -4.01 -7.80 -4.33
CA ARG A 95 -3.30 -8.97 -3.77
C ARG A 95 -1.86 -8.61 -3.42
N ALA A 96 -1.52 -8.42 -2.14
CA ALA A 96 -0.13 -8.40 -1.71
C ALA A 96 0.44 -9.83 -1.67
N SER A 97 1.46 -10.11 -2.49
CA SER A 97 2.14 -11.41 -2.54
C SER A 97 3.03 -11.61 -1.31
N ARG A 98 3.09 -12.86 -0.83
CA ARG A 98 3.93 -13.35 0.27
C ARG A 98 5.41 -13.21 -0.11
N LEU A 99 6.20 -12.54 0.72
CA LEU A 99 7.66 -12.65 0.71
C LEU A 99 8.02 -13.59 1.86
N GLU A 100 8.47 -14.80 1.54
CA GLU A 100 9.20 -15.63 2.50
C GLU A 100 10.59 -15.00 2.62
N VAL A 101 10.91 -14.50 3.82
CA VAL A 101 12.27 -14.12 4.16
C VAL A 101 13.07 -15.42 4.25
N THR A 102 13.82 -15.75 3.20
CA THR A 102 14.92 -16.71 3.33
C THR A 102 16.06 -15.98 4.01
N SER A 103 16.53 -16.53 5.15
CA SER A 103 17.75 -16.07 5.85
C SER A 103 18.98 -16.09 4.95
#